data_AF-A0A420F381-F1
#
_entry.id   AF-A0A420F381-F1
#
_cell.length_a   1.000
_cell.length_b   1.000
_cell.length_c   1.000
_cell.angle_alpha   90.00
_cell.angle_beta   90.00
_cell.angle_gamma   90.00
#
_symmetry.space_group_name_H-M   'P 1'
#
loop_
_entity.id
_entity.type
_entity.pdbx_description
1 polymer ?
#
loop_
_entity_poly.entity_id
_entity_poly.type
_entity_poly.pdbx_seq_one_letter_code
_entity_poly.pdbx_strand_id
1 'polypeptide(L)'
;MFDRRLRLHLAIWLGQWPAGPGLHVVGSHRRVHPAWDGRRRPALAVGTGRSTVLSVPPDRVAAVRALAADLPVDRLIPALPAAVGLPAWPTHDSVFRWTLAPAPLPDVGEWIPPGTRGLPSWLRLFDREVLVVRGPDGRYLAGVGVKRHDAYGHELAVGTVPAARGRGLARRLVAQAARRVLDEGAVPTYLHNRDNLASARVAEAAGFPDRGWRSFGVYPP
;
A
#
# COMPACT_ATOMS: atom_id res chain seq x y z
N MET A 1 -21.74 2.12 4.28
CA MET A 1 -21.56 2.98 3.09
C MET A 1 -20.07 3.05 2.77
N PHE A 2 -19.67 2.93 1.51
CA PHE A 2 -18.26 2.95 1.10
C PHE A 2 -17.72 4.40 1.06
N ASP A 3 -16.68 4.70 1.84
CA ASP A 3 -16.11 6.06 1.96
C ASP A 3 -15.79 6.66 0.59
N ARG A 4 -16.16 7.93 0.39
CA ARG A 4 -16.00 8.62 -0.90
C ARG A 4 -14.52 8.75 -1.29
N ARG A 5 -13.62 9.04 -0.34
CA ARG A 5 -12.18 9.19 -0.60
C ARG A 5 -11.60 7.86 -1.04
N LEU A 6 -11.94 6.76 -0.36
CA LEU A 6 -11.49 5.43 -0.78
C LEU A 6 -11.94 5.09 -2.20
N ARG A 7 -13.19 5.42 -2.56
CA ARG A 7 -13.70 5.19 -3.92
C ARG A 7 -12.93 5.97 -4.96
N LEU A 8 -12.70 7.26 -4.71
CA LEU A 8 -11.96 8.14 -5.60
C LEU A 8 -10.50 7.71 -5.73
N HIS A 9 -9.86 7.35 -4.62
CA HIS A 9 -8.52 6.77 -4.60
C HIS A 9 -8.46 5.54 -5.50
N LEU A 10 -9.31 4.54 -5.31
CA LEU A 10 -9.27 3.31 -6.10
C LEU A 10 -9.57 3.57 -7.59
N ALA A 11 -10.52 4.47 -7.89
CA ALA A 11 -10.83 4.85 -9.26
C ALA A 11 -9.63 5.53 -9.95
N ILE A 12 -8.93 6.44 -9.27
CA ILE A 12 -7.77 7.13 -9.82
C ILE A 12 -6.56 6.20 -9.89
N TRP A 13 -6.31 5.44 -8.84
CA TRP A 13 -5.14 4.58 -8.70
C TRP A 13 -5.16 3.41 -9.68
N LEU A 14 -6.33 2.80 -9.88
CA LEU A 14 -6.54 1.65 -10.78
C LEU A 14 -7.08 2.05 -12.17
N GLY A 15 -7.63 3.26 -12.32
CA GLY A 15 -8.30 3.72 -13.54
C GLY A 15 -9.80 3.41 -13.59
N GLN A 16 -10.29 2.53 -12.71
CA GLN A 16 -11.71 2.21 -12.58
C GLN A 16 -12.02 1.73 -11.17
N TRP A 17 -13.09 2.24 -10.56
CA TRP A 17 -13.70 1.70 -9.35
C TRP A 17 -15.08 2.34 -9.10
N PRO A 18 -16.11 1.61 -8.61
CA PRO A 18 -16.16 0.15 -8.44
C PRO A 18 -16.26 -0.57 -9.80
N ALA A 19 -16.18 -1.90 -9.77
CA ALA A 19 -16.56 -2.75 -10.89
C ALA A 19 -17.67 -3.72 -10.47
N GLY A 20 -18.31 -4.36 -11.45
CA GLY A 20 -19.26 -5.45 -11.19
C GLY A 20 -18.58 -6.68 -10.56
N PRO A 21 -19.32 -7.76 -10.28
CA PRO A 21 -18.73 -9.00 -9.82
C PRO A 21 -17.65 -9.54 -10.79
N GLY A 22 -16.68 -10.29 -10.26
CA GLY A 22 -15.61 -10.91 -11.04
C GLY A 22 -14.36 -10.06 -11.22
N LEU A 23 -13.48 -10.48 -12.13
CA LEU A 23 -12.21 -9.83 -12.46
C LEU A 23 -12.38 -8.89 -13.66
N HIS A 24 -11.97 -7.63 -13.50
CA HIS A 24 -12.05 -6.58 -14.51
C HIS A 24 -10.66 -6.10 -14.86
N VAL A 25 -10.19 -6.44 -16.05
CA VAL A 25 -8.90 -5.93 -16.58
C VAL A 25 -9.14 -4.60 -17.26
N VAL A 26 -8.51 -3.53 -16.76
CA VAL A 26 -8.70 -2.15 -17.20
C VAL A 26 -7.37 -1.54 -17.65
N GLY A 27 -7.42 -0.77 -18.73
CA GLY A 27 -6.28 -0.01 -19.22
C GLY A 27 -6.14 1.30 -18.45
N SER A 28 -4.93 1.61 -17.97
CA SER A 28 -4.65 2.89 -17.31
C SER A 28 -3.27 3.42 -17.71
N HIS A 29 -3.24 4.66 -18.22
CA HIS A 29 -1.98 5.34 -18.54
C HIS A 29 -1.07 5.50 -17.31
N ARG A 30 -1.60 5.49 -16.08
CA ARG A 30 -0.76 5.49 -14.87
C ARG A 30 0.22 4.33 -14.81
N ARG A 31 -0.11 3.19 -15.43
CA ARG A 31 0.72 1.98 -15.40
C ARG A 31 1.98 2.09 -16.26
N VAL A 32 2.07 3.08 -17.16
CA VAL A 32 3.28 3.40 -17.94
C VAL A 32 4.12 4.51 -17.32
N HIS A 33 3.64 5.15 -16.24
CA HIS A 33 4.36 6.21 -15.54
C HIS A 33 4.94 5.71 -14.20
N PRO A 34 5.97 6.40 -13.68
CA PRO A 34 6.44 6.21 -12.31
C PRO A 34 5.32 6.32 -11.26
N ALA A 35 5.38 5.50 -10.22
CA ALA A 35 4.55 5.60 -9.02
C ALA A 35 5.20 6.53 -7.99
N TRP A 36 4.69 6.51 -6.75
CA TRP A 36 5.12 7.39 -5.64
C TRP A 36 6.63 7.34 -5.36
N ASP A 37 7.29 6.21 -5.65
CA ASP A 37 8.72 5.97 -5.41
C ASP A 37 9.59 6.15 -6.67
N GLY A 38 9.03 6.73 -7.74
CA GLY A 38 9.72 6.88 -9.01
C GLY A 38 9.80 5.59 -9.85
N ARG A 39 9.25 4.47 -9.36
CA ARG A 39 9.32 3.18 -10.06
C ARG A 39 7.98 2.84 -10.73
N ARG A 40 8.04 2.17 -11.87
CA ARG A 40 6.83 1.70 -12.57
C ARG A 40 6.12 0.59 -11.78
N ARG A 41 4.79 0.55 -11.94
CA ARG A 41 3.89 -0.47 -11.40
C ARG A 41 3.00 -0.98 -12.56
N PRO A 42 3.54 -1.78 -13.49
CA PRO A 42 2.88 -2.21 -14.74
C PRO A 42 1.66 -3.11 -14.54
N ALA A 43 1.48 -3.72 -13.38
CA ALA A 43 0.25 -4.40 -13.03
C ALA A 43 -0.07 -4.10 -11.57
N LEU A 44 -1.30 -3.74 -11.29
CA LEU A 44 -1.78 -3.53 -9.93
C LEU A 44 -3.26 -3.84 -9.87
N ALA A 45 -3.67 -4.62 -8.87
CA ALA A 45 -5.04 -4.97 -8.64
C ALA A 45 -5.47 -4.75 -7.21
N VAL A 46 -6.75 -4.47 -7.02
CA VAL A 46 -7.43 -4.55 -5.71
C VAL A 46 -8.68 -5.41 -5.88
N GLY A 47 -8.85 -6.37 -4.97
CA GLY A 47 -9.98 -7.28 -4.92
C GLY A 47 -10.68 -7.26 -3.56
N THR A 48 -12.00 -7.37 -3.57
CA THR A 48 -12.88 -7.43 -2.38
C THR A 48 -13.39 -8.85 -2.08
N GLY A 49 -12.90 -9.85 -2.80
CA GLY A 49 -13.45 -11.21 -2.83
C GLY A 49 -14.63 -11.38 -3.79
N ARG A 50 -15.43 -10.32 -4.02
CA ARG A 50 -16.54 -10.32 -5.00
C ARG A 50 -16.21 -9.65 -6.32
N SER A 51 -15.40 -8.60 -6.28
CA SER A 51 -14.98 -7.80 -7.44
C SER A 51 -13.50 -7.50 -7.32
N THR A 52 -12.78 -7.65 -8.43
CA THR A 52 -11.36 -7.34 -8.56
C THR A 52 -11.16 -6.47 -9.78
N VAL A 53 -10.48 -5.34 -9.62
CA VAL A 53 -10.01 -4.52 -10.73
C VAL A 53 -8.51 -4.74 -10.87
N LEU A 54 -8.06 -5.17 -12.05
CA LEU A 54 -6.65 -5.31 -12.43
C LEU A 54 -6.30 -4.23 -13.46
N SER A 55 -5.51 -3.26 -13.02
CA SER A 55 -5.01 -2.15 -13.81
C SER A 55 -3.71 -2.52 -14.52
N VAL A 56 -3.68 -2.36 -15.84
CA VAL A 56 -2.52 -2.64 -16.71
C VAL A 56 -2.32 -1.53 -17.75
N PRO A 57 -1.15 -1.42 -18.42
CA PRO A 57 -0.98 -0.53 -19.55
C PRO A 57 -2.05 -0.74 -20.61
N PRO A 58 -2.55 0.33 -21.28
CA PRO A 58 -3.59 0.19 -22.29
C PRO A 58 -3.26 -0.81 -23.40
N ASP A 59 -1.99 -0.88 -23.83
CA ASP A 59 -1.48 -1.82 -24.83
C ASP A 59 -1.45 -3.28 -24.35
N ARG A 60 -1.58 -3.54 -23.05
CA ARG A 60 -1.53 -4.87 -22.44
C ARG A 60 -2.89 -5.44 -22.05
N VAL A 61 -3.97 -4.66 -22.17
CA VAL A 61 -5.32 -5.08 -21.77
C VAL A 61 -5.75 -6.37 -22.47
N ALA A 62 -5.58 -6.46 -23.80
CA ALA A 62 -6.01 -7.63 -24.57
C ALA A 62 -5.27 -8.91 -24.14
N ALA A 63 -3.95 -8.85 -24.03
CA ALA A 63 -3.12 -9.99 -23.61
C ALA A 63 -3.47 -10.48 -22.20
N VAL A 64 -3.67 -9.54 -21.26
CA VAL A 64 -4.00 -9.88 -19.87
C VAL A 64 -5.44 -10.40 -19.74
N ARG A 65 -6.39 -9.91 -20.56
CA ARG A 65 -7.75 -10.46 -20.61
C ARG A 65 -7.78 -11.88 -21.13
N ALA A 66 -7.05 -12.18 -22.20
CA ALA A 66 -6.94 -13.54 -22.72
C ALA A 66 -6.40 -14.49 -21.63
N LEU A 67 -5.32 -14.09 -20.97
CA LEU A 67 -4.75 -14.86 -19.86
C LEU A 67 -5.73 -15.05 -18.69
N ALA A 68 -6.50 -14.02 -18.35
CA ALA A 68 -7.45 -14.03 -17.25
C ALA A 68 -8.73 -14.84 -17.55
N ALA A 69 -9.03 -15.13 -18.82
CA ALA A 69 -10.16 -15.97 -19.20
C ALA A 69 -9.93 -17.44 -18.83
N ASP A 70 -8.67 -17.89 -18.91
CA ASP A 70 -8.30 -19.30 -18.75
C ASP A 70 -7.75 -19.62 -17.35
N LEU A 71 -7.34 -18.60 -16.58
CA LEU A 71 -6.65 -18.78 -15.31
C LEU A 71 -7.43 -18.24 -14.12
N PRO A 72 -7.57 -19.03 -13.03
CA PRO A 72 -7.97 -18.46 -11.75
C PRO A 72 -6.92 -17.46 -11.26
N VAL A 73 -7.32 -16.52 -10.40
CA VAL A 73 -6.48 -15.40 -9.93
C VAL A 73 -5.12 -15.86 -9.38
N ASP A 74 -5.08 -16.96 -8.63
CA ASP A 74 -3.84 -17.48 -8.04
C ASP A 74 -2.84 -18.02 -9.07
N ARG A 75 -3.31 -18.42 -10.26
CA ARG A 75 -2.45 -18.80 -11.39
C ARG A 75 -2.17 -17.62 -12.32
N LEU A 76 -3.07 -16.65 -12.37
CA LEU A 76 -2.87 -15.39 -13.09
C LEU A 76 -1.71 -14.59 -12.50
N ILE A 77 -1.65 -14.41 -11.18
CA ILE A 77 -0.62 -13.59 -10.51
C ILE A 77 0.80 -13.93 -10.98
N PRO A 78 1.29 -15.18 -10.88
CA PRO A 78 2.65 -15.52 -11.31
C PRO A 78 2.87 -15.37 -12.84
N ALA A 79 1.81 -15.35 -13.64
CA ALA A 79 1.90 -15.16 -15.10
C ALA A 79 1.85 -13.68 -15.54
N LEU A 80 1.43 -12.76 -14.65
CA LEU A 80 1.34 -11.33 -14.96
C LEU A 80 2.64 -10.69 -15.46
N PRO A 81 3.85 -11.00 -14.91
CA PRO A 81 5.08 -10.37 -15.36
C PRO A 81 5.32 -10.53 -16.86
N ALA A 82 5.13 -11.74 -17.40
CA ALA A 82 5.25 -12.00 -18.83
C ALA A 82 4.17 -11.26 -19.63
N ALA A 83 2.92 -11.28 -19.16
CA ALA A 83 1.79 -10.62 -19.83
C ALA A 83 1.96 -9.10 -19.96
N VAL A 84 2.64 -8.47 -18.99
CA VAL A 84 2.94 -7.02 -19.03
C VAL A 84 4.33 -6.70 -19.61
N GLY A 85 5.01 -7.68 -20.22
CA GLY A 85 6.28 -7.50 -20.92
C GLY A 85 7.51 -7.37 -20.02
N LEU A 86 7.42 -7.82 -18.77
CA LEU A 86 8.47 -7.70 -17.76
C LEU A 86 8.67 -9.05 -17.02
N PRO A 87 9.04 -10.14 -17.73
CA PRO A 87 9.05 -11.50 -17.17
C PRO A 87 10.00 -11.71 -15.98
N ALA A 88 11.04 -10.87 -15.85
CA ALA A 88 11.99 -10.94 -14.74
C ALA A 88 11.50 -10.21 -13.47
N TRP A 89 10.36 -9.52 -13.52
CA TRP A 89 9.86 -8.75 -12.37
C TRP A 89 9.06 -9.66 -11.43
N PRO A 90 9.24 -9.50 -10.10
CA PRO A 90 8.49 -10.30 -9.15
C PRO A 90 7.04 -9.82 -9.07
N THR A 91 6.19 -10.72 -8.58
CA THR A 91 4.83 -10.42 -8.19
C THR A 91 4.75 -10.25 -6.69
N HIS A 92 3.79 -9.44 -6.26
CA HIS A 92 3.51 -9.20 -4.85
C HIS A 92 2.04 -9.50 -4.60
N ASP A 93 1.78 -10.16 -3.48
CA ASP A 93 0.44 -10.52 -3.04
C ASP A 93 0.25 -10.09 -1.58
N SER A 94 -0.60 -9.09 -1.38
CA SER A 94 -0.76 -8.36 -0.13
C SER A 94 -2.21 -8.33 0.33
N VAL A 95 -2.39 -8.22 1.63
CA VAL A 95 -3.66 -7.82 2.24
C VAL A 95 -3.78 -6.30 2.12
N PHE A 96 -4.93 -5.83 1.66
CA PHE A 96 -5.23 -4.39 1.54
C PHE A 96 -6.15 -3.97 2.68
N ARG A 97 -5.68 -3.07 3.55
CA ARG A 97 -6.46 -2.56 4.68
C ARG A 97 -6.59 -1.04 4.61
N TRP A 98 -7.63 -0.52 5.23
CA TRP A 98 -7.89 0.92 5.36
C TRP A 98 -8.69 1.18 6.64
N THR A 99 -8.69 2.43 7.12
CA THR A 99 -9.48 2.81 8.28
C THR A 99 -9.97 4.25 8.21
N LEU A 100 -11.07 4.53 8.91
CA LEU A 100 -11.56 5.88 9.21
C LEU A 100 -11.53 6.17 10.72
N ALA A 101 -11.21 5.15 11.51
CA ALA A 101 -11.21 5.20 12.97
C ALA A 101 -9.95 4.46 13.44
N PRO A 102 -8.76 5.05 13.24
CA PRO A 102 -7.54 4.48 13.79
C PRO A 102 -7.67 4.35 15.31
N ALA A 103 -6.99 3.36 15.89
CA ALA A 103 -7.06 3.12 17.32
C ALA A 103 -6.61 4.37 18.11
N PRO A 104 -7.26 4.72 19.24
CA PRO A 104 -6.93 5.89 20.06
C PRO A 104 -5.67 5.66 20.90
N LEU A 105 -4.57 5.31 20.24
CA LEU A 105 -3.27 5.04 20.86
C LEU A 105 -2.50 6.35 21.07
N PRO A 106 -1.79 6.51 22.22
CA PRO A 106 -0.98 7.69 22.47
C PRO A 106 0.11 7.90 21.41
N ASP A 107 0.32 9.15 21.03
CA ASP A 107 1.40 9.58 20.15
C ASP A 107 2.76 9.17 20.73
N VAL A 108 3.72 8.89 19.84
CA VAL A 108 5.06 8.40 20.25
C VAL A 108 6.20 8.95 19.42
N GLY A 109 5.91 9.39 18.19
CA GLY A 109 6.93 9.87 17.27
C GLY A 109 6.83 11.38 17.03
N GLU A 110 7.90 11.89 16.44
CA GLU A 110 8.03 13.26 15.96
C GLU A 110 8.05 13.26 14.42
N TRP A 111 7.36 14.21 13.79
CA TRP A 111 7.46 14.42 12.35
C TRP A 111 8.71 15.20 12.02
N ILE A 112 9.59 14.63 11.20
CA ILE A 112 10.88 15.23 10.85
C ILE A 112 11.15 15.11 9.33
N PRO A 113 12.01 15.95 8.75
CA PRO A 113 12.39 15.82 7.34
C PRO A 113 13.02 14.45 7.02
N PRO A 114 12.69 13.83 5.87
CA PRO A 114 13.19 12.50 5.48
C PRO A 114 14.71 12.46 5.28
N GLY A 115 15.33 13.61 4.99
CA GLY A 115 16.79 13.76 4.87
C GLY A 115 17.55 13.90 6.19
N THR A 116 16.86 13.85 7.34
CA THR A 116 17.52 14.02 8.65
C THR A 116 18.61 12.98 8.87
N ARG A 117 19.78 13.41 9.34
CA ARG A 117 20.93 12.52 9.60
C ARG A 117 20.55 11.39 10.57
N GLY A 118 21.08 10.20 10.31
CA GLY A 118 20.88 9.01 11.15
C GLY A 118 19.57 8.25 10.89
N LEU A 119 18.79 8.63 9.87
CA LEU A 119 17.62 7.86 9.43
C LEU A 119 18.01 6.73 8.46
N PRO A 120 17.32 5.57 8.52
CA PRO A 120 17.51 4.50 7.55
C PRO A 120 17.15 4.94 6.13
N SER A 121 17.80 4.32 5.13
CA SER A 121 17.71 4.73 3.73
C SER A 121 16.29 4.69 3.15
N TRP A 122 15.47 3.75 3.58
CA TRP A 122 14.09 3.62 3.09
C TRP A 122 13.22 4.84 3.43
N LEU A 123 13.52 5.58 4.51
CA LEU A 123 12.80 6.81 4.86
C LEU A 123 13.15 7.99 3.94
N ARG A 124 14.24 7.90 3.17
CA ARG A 124 14.62 8.94 2.20
C ARG A 124 13.81 8.90 0.91
N LEU A 125 12.99 7.86 0.72
CA LEU A 125 12.11 7.73 -0.44
C LEU A 125 10.86 8.61 -0.35
N PHE A 126 10.55 9.15 0.82
CA PHE A 126 9.37 9.98 1.04
C PHE A 126 9.68 11.44 0.71
N ASP A 127 8.72 12.11 0.09
CA ASP A 127 8.79 13.50 -0.38
C ASP A 127 8.41 14.51 0.71
N ARG A 128 7.89 14.03 1.84
CA ARG A 128 7.47 14.85 3.01
C ARG A 128 7.99 14.26 4.30
N GLU A 129 7.69 14.96 5.39
CA GLU A 129 8.01 14.56 6.75
C GLU A 129 7.66 13.10 7.03
N VAL A 130 8.53 12.45 7.79
CA VAL A 130 8.38 11.08 8.27
C VAL A 130 8.23 11.10 9.78
N LEU A 131 7.41 10.21 10.33
CA LEU A 131 7.16 10.12 11.75
C LEU A 131 8.18 9.16 12.38
N VAL A 132 8.97 9.60 13.35
CA VAL A 132 10.12 8.84 13.86
C VAL A 132 10.15 8.79 15.39
N VAL A 133 10.55 7.63 15.93
CA VAL A 133 10.94 7.45 17.33
C VAL A 133 12.45 7.25 17.41
N ARG A 134 13.10 8.05 18.25
CA ARG A 134 14.51 7.90 18.62
C ARG A 134 14.65 7.39 20.07
N GLY A 135 15.74 6.70 20.35
CA GLY A 135 16.12 6.31 21.70
C GLY A 135 16.73 7.49 22.47
N PRO A 136 16.99 7.33 23.78
CA PRO A 136 17.65 8.35 24.60
C PRO A 136 19.03 8.78 24.07
N ASP A 137 19.72 7.88 23.36
CA ASP A 137 21.00 8.11 22.70
C ASP A 137 20.86 8.74 21.29
N GLY A 138 19.65 9.16 20.90
CA GLY A 138 19.36 9.75 19.59
C GLY A 138 19.27 8.76 18.43
N ARG A 139 19.49 7.46 18.66
CA ARG A 139 19.45 6.44 17.59
C ARG A 139 18.02 6.16 17.14
N TYR A 140 17.84 5.91 15.85
CA TYR A 140 16.56 5.51 15.26
C TYR A 140 16.06 4.18 15.85
N LEU A 141 14.80 4.13 16.29
CA LEU A 141 14.14 2.92 16.79
C LEU A 141 13.02 2.44 15.85
N ALA A 142 12.16 3.36 15.43
CA ALA A 142 11.03 3.05 14.56
C ALA A 142 10.58 4.28 13.78
N GLY A 143 9.86 4.07 12.69
CA GLY A 143 9.35 5.17 11.88
C GLY A 143 8.27 4.76 10.90
N VAL A 144 7.49 5.75 10.48
CA VAL A 144 6.45 5.65 9.46
C VAL A 144 6.69 6.68 8.36
N GLY A 145 6.61 6.21 7.12
CA GLY A 145 6.48 7.07 5.95
C GLY A 145 5.09 6.95 5.34
N VAL A 146 4.63 8.02 4.69
CA VAL A 146 3.32 8.11 4.06
C VAL A 146 3.49 8.18 2.54
N LYS A 147 3.15 7.08 1.85
CA LYS A 147 3.16 7.01 0.39
C LYS A 147 1.90 7.69 -0.15
N ARG A 148 2.06 8.81 -0.83
CA ARG A 148 0.94 9.58 -1.40
C ARG A 148 0.72 9.16 -2.84
N HIS A 149 -0.26 8.31 -3.10
CA HIS A 149 -0.56 7.82 -4.45
C HIS A 149 -1.34 8.84 -5.28
N ASP A 150 -2.21 9.59 -4.61
CA ASP A 150 -3.06 10.66 -5.13
C ASP A 150 -3.57 11.51 -3.95
N ALA A 151 -4.51 12.43 -4.21
CA ALA A 151 -5.08 13.32 -3.20
C ALA A 151 -6.02 12.62 -2.20
N TYR A 152 -6.42 11.38 -2.45
CA TYR A 152 -7.49 10.72 -1.68
C TYR A 152 -6.98 9.54 -0.87
N GLY A 153 -5.98 8.78 -1.33
CA GLY A 153 -5.48 7.59 -0.62
C GLY A 153 -3.99 7.65 -0.34
N HIS A 154 -3.64 7.53 0.93
CA HIS A 154 -2.26 7.56 1.40
C HIS A 154 -1.91 6.24 2.12
N GLU A 155 -0.90 5.53 1.62
CA GLU A 155 -0.48 4.25 2.19
C GLU A 155 0.61 4.44 3.24
N LEU A 156 0.42 3.82 4.41
CA LEU A 156 1.37 3.88 5.51
C LEU A 156 2.39 2.73 5.41
N ALA A 157 3.67 3.07 5.48
CA ALA A 157 4.76 2.11 5.61
C ALA A 157 5.47 2.28 6.94
N VAL A 158 5.61 1.21 7.72
CA VAL A 158 6.20 1.22 9.06
C VAL A 158 7.40 0.28 9.13
N GLY A 159 8.44 0.71 9.85
CA GLY A 159 9.61 -0.11 10.13
C GLY A 159 10.11 0.09 11.56
N THR A 160 10.42 -1.00 12.26
CA THR A 160 10.98 -1.01 13.61
C THR A 160 12.26 -1.83 13.63
N VAL A 161 13.35 -1.26 14.17
CA VAL A 161 14.63 -1.98 14.30
C VAL A 161 14.46 -3.20 15.22
N PRO A 162 15.19 -4.30 14.98
CA PRO A 162 15.03 -5.54 15.75
C PRO A 162 15.01 -5.34 17.27
N ALA A 163 15.95 -4.55 17.81
CA ALA A 163 16.08 -4.29 19.24
C ALA A 163 14.90 -3.50 19.87
N ALA A 164 14.09 -2.84 19.04
CA ALA A 164 12.94 -2.04 19.48
C ALA A 164 11.59 -2.73 19.25
N ARG A 165 11.58 -3.95 18.68
CA ARG A 165 10.35 -4.73 18.46
C ARG A 165 9.72 -5.14 19.80
N GLY A 166 8.43 -5.47 19.78
CA GLY A 166 7.67 -5.85 20.99
C GLY A 166 7.26 -4.68 21.91
N ARG A 167 7.81 -3.47 21.71
CA ARG A 167 7.53 -2.29 22.55
C ARG A 167 6.28 -1.50 22.15
N GLY A 168 5.49 -2.01 21.21
CA GLY A 168 4.27 -1.35 20.72
C GLY A 168 4.50 -0.08 19.87
N LEU A 169 5.73 0.24 19.47
CA LEU A 169 6.04 1.46 18.70
C LEU A 169 5.32 1.51 17.35
N ALA A 170 5.34 0.41 16.59
CA ALA A 170 4.77 0.36 15.24
C ALA A 170 3.26 0.67 15.24
N ARG A 171 2.46 0.06 16.12
CA ARG A 171 1.02 0.32 16.18
C ARG A 171 0.69 1.77 16.56
N ARG A 172 1.46 2.36 17.49
CA ARG A 172 1.29 3.75 17.93
C ARG A 172 1.63 4.71 16.79
N LEU A 173 2.75 4.49 16.10
CA LEU A 173 3.15 5.26 14.93
C LEU A 173 2.14 5.18 13.79
N VAL A 174 1.64 3.98 13.47
CA VAL A 174 0.64 3.79 12.41
C VAL A 174 -0.66 4.47 12.76
N ALA A 175 -1.14 4.37 14.01
CA ALA A 175 -2.34 5.06 14.46
C ALA A 175 -2.19 6.59 14.42
N GLN A 176 -1.04 7.12 14.86
CA GLN A 176 -0.71 8.55 14.81
C GLN A 176 -0.66 9.06 13.36
N ALA A 177 0.03 8.34 12.47
CA ALA A 177 0.08 8.70 11.05
C ALA A 177 -1.29 8.60 10.36
N ALA A 178 -2.10 7.61 10.72
CA ALA A 178 -3.46 7.46 10.19
C ALA A 178 -4.37 8.64 10.57
N ARG A 179 -4.27 9.15 11.81
CA ARG A 179 -4.98 10.37 12.23
C ARG A 179 -4.58 11.55 11.36
N ARG A 180 -3.27 11.81 11.20
CA ARG A 180 -2.78 12.91 10.34
C ARG A 180 -3.30 12.79 8.90
N VAL A 181 -3.30 11.59 8.31
CA VAL A 181 -3.83 11.38 6.96
C VAL A 181 -5.33 11.73 6.87
N LEU A 182 -6.12 11.38 7.89
CA LEU A 182 -7.54 11.71 7.96
C LEU A 182 -7.75 13.22 8.11
N ASP A 183 -6.96 13.87 8.98
CA ASP A 183 -6.98 15.32 9.20
C ASP A 183 -6.58 16.09 7.91
N GLU A 184 -5.67 15.53 7.12
CA GLU A 184 -5.28 16.02 5.79
C GLU A 184 -6.35 15.77 4.70
N GLY A 185 -7.47 15.13 5.03
CA GLY A 185 -8.59 14.91 4.11
C GLY A 185 -8.48 13.66 3.22
N ALA A 186 -7.50 12.78 3.47
CA ALA A 186 -7.30 11.53 2.73
C ALA A 186 -7.74 10.30 3.55
N VAL A 187 -7.79 9.12 2.93
CA VAL A 187 -8.00 7.83 3.62
C VAL A 187 -6.65 7.11 3.80
N PRO A 188 -6.30 6.68 5.02
CA PRO A 188 -5.11 5.89 5.24
C PRO A 188 -5.34 4.45 4.80
N THR A 189 -4.40 3.92 4.03
CA THR A 189 -4.32 2.52 3.64
C THR A 189 -3.09 1.87 4.25
N TYR A 190 -3.14 0.55 4.41
CA TYR A 190 -2.04 -0.24 4.97
C TYR A 190 -1.98 -1.56 4.23
N LEU A 191 -0.85 -1.82 3.57
CA LEU A 191 -0.61 -3.04 2.80
C LEU A 191 0.49 -3.85 3.47
N HIS A 192 0.31 -5.17 3.49
CA HIS A 192 1.35 -6.10 3.93
C HIS A 192 1.23 -7.42 3.18
N ASN A 193 2.36 -8.10 2.97
CA ASN A 193 2.35 -9.46 2.43
C ASN A 193 1.51 -10.38 3.33
N ARG A 194 0.88 -11.38 2.71
CA ARG A 194 -0.04 -12.31 3.40
C ARG A 194 0.64 -13.14 4.49
N ASP A 195 1.92 -13.45 4.30
CA ASP A 195 2.76 -14.19 5.25
C ASP A 195 3.36 -13.30 6.37
N ASN A 196 3.25 -11.97 6.27
CA ASN A 196 3.78 -11.05 7.25
C ASN A 196 2.84 -10.86 8.43
N LEU A 197 2.77 -11.88 9.29
CA LEU A 197 1.90 -11.90 10.48
C LEU A 197 2.22 -10.77 11.48
N ALA A 198 3.48 -10.35 11.55
CA ALA A 198 3.88 -9.23 12.42
C ALA A 198 3.24 -7.91 11.95
N SER A 199 3.26 -7.64 10.65
CA SER A 199 2.62 -6.46 10.05
C SER A 199 1.10 -6.54 10.14
N ALA A 200 0.51 -7.72 10.00
CA ALA A 200 -0.93 -7.94 10.20
C ALA A 200 -1.37 -7.55 11.62
N ARG A 201 -0.64 -7.98 12.66
CA ARG A 201 -0.90 -7.62 14.06
C ARG A 201 -0.75 -6.11 14.31
N VAL A 202 0.21 -5.46 13.64
CA VAL A 202 0.37 -4.00 13.71
C VAL A 202 -0.84 -3.30 13.12
N ALA A 203 -1.28 -3.70 11.92
CA ALA A 203 -2.45 -3.12 11.26
C ALA A 203 -3.70 -3.25 12.12
N GLU A 204 -3.98 -4.46 12.62
CA GLU A 204 -5.11 -4.72 13.51
C GLU A 204 -5.05 -3.86 14.78
N ALA A 205 -3.91 -3.87 15.49
CA ALA A 205 -3.75 -3.09 16.71
C ALA A 205 -3.79 -1.57 16.51
N ALA A 206 -3.51 -1.09 15.29
CA ALA A 206 -3.62 0.32 14.91
C ALA A 206 -5.03 0.70 14.41
N GLY A 207 -5.98 -0.24 14.35
CA GLY A 207 -7.36 0.01 13.92
C GLY A 207 -7.60 -0.14 12.42
N PHE A 208 -6.80 -0.96 11.71
CA PHE A 208 -6.99 -1.31 10.30
C PHE A 208 -7.58 -2.73 10.20
N PRO A 209 -8.92 -2.88 10.19
CA PRO A 209 -9.54 -4.21 10.20
C PRO A 209 -9.32 -4.93 8.87
N ASP A 210 -9.21 -6.26 8.96
CA ASP A 210 -9.21 -7.10 7.78
C ASP A 210 -10.64 -7.18 7.22
N ARG A 211 -10.80 -6.85 5.94
CA ARG A 211 -12.10 -6.94 5.24
C ARG A 211 -12.09 -8.04 4.19
N GLY A 212 -11.05 -8.89 4.17
CA GLY A 212 -10.81 -9.88 3.11
C GLY A 212 -10.33 -9.25 1.80
N TRP A 213 -9.83 -8.02 1.84
CA TRP A 213 -9.38 -7.33 0.63
C TRP A 213 -7.94 -7.71 0.30
N ARG A 214 -7.69 -7.89 -0.99
CA ARG A 214 -6.40 -8.31 -1.56
C ARG A 214 -5.89 -7.23 -2.49
N SER A 215 -4.58 -7.02 -2.48
CA SER A 215 -3.87 -6.22 -3.48
C SER A 215 -2.75 -7.06 -4.06
N PHE A 216 -2.65 -7.14 -5.38
CA PHE A 216 -1.54 -7.83 -6.03
C PHE A 216 -1.00 -7.03 -7.21
N GLY A 217 0.25 -7.25 -7.58
CA GLY A 217 0.86 -6.49 -8.67
C GLY A 217 2.24 -6.98 -9.05
N VAL A 218 2.78 -6.37 -10.11
CA VAL A 218 4.11 -6.65 -10.65
C VAL A 218 4.97 -5.42 -10.45
N TYR A 219 6.06 -5.55 -9.69
CA TYR A 219 6.98 -4.45 -9.45
C TYR A 219 8.29 -4.89 -8.80
N PRO A 220 9.42 -4.18 -9.02
CA PRO A 220 10.68 -4.51 -8.39
C PRO A 220 10.63 -4.37 -6.86
N PRO A 221 11.45 -5.14 -6.13
CA PRO A 221 11.55 -5.09 -4.68
C PRO A 221 12.03 -3.72 -4.17
#